data_AF-A0A022RWP2-F1
#
_entry.id   AF-A0A022RWP2-F1
#
_cell.length_a   1.000
_cell.length_b   1.000
_cell.length_c   1.000
_cell.angle_alpha   90.00
_cell.angle_beta   90.00
_cell.angle_gamma   90.00
#
_symmetry.space_group_name_H-M   'P 1'
#
loop_
_entity.id
_entity.type
_entity.pdbx_description
1 polymer ?
#
loop_
_entity_poly.entity_id
_entity_poly.type
_entity_poly.pdbx_seq_one_letter_code
_entity_poly.pdbx_strand_id
1 'polypeptide(L)'
;MESFFTAVELNHIVLRYLLESGFVHAAFNLSYEARINKSLIDGISMIPLGTLFTLMRRGLLSIEMEANLTDDDSDVDENYVLLKPMDLITKKLDELKAIVKNERRSNQVAGERQVNREAERVRPTGIDTATSDRPKWNWGKK
;
A
#
# COMPACT_ATOMS: atom_id res chain seq x y z
N MET A 1 23.18 -12.30 -12.72
CA MET A 1 23.11 -13.55 -11.94
C MET A 1 22.11 -13.30 -10.84
N GLU A 2 20.90 -13.85 -10.93
CA GLU A 2 19.95 -13.75 -9.83
C GLU A 2 20.57 -14.40 -8.59
N SER A 3 20.64 -13.65 -7.49
CA SER A 3 21.13 -14.18 -6.22
C SER A 3 19.95 -14.84 -5.53
N PHE A 4 19.90 -16.17 -5.58
CA PHE A 4 18.89 -16.96 -4.88
C PHE A 4 19.38 -17.28 -3.46
N PHE A 5 18.45 -17.23 -2.51
CA PHE A 5 18.69 -17.74 -1.16
C PHE A 5 18.90 -19.25 -1.21
N THR A 6 19.98 -19.73 -0.61
CA THR A 6 20.15 -21.16 -0.35
C THR A 6 19.34 -21.59 0.88
N ALA A 7 18.97 -22.87 0.93
CA ALA A 7 18.30 -23.42 2.11
C ALA A 7 19.15 -23.27 3.38
N VAL A 8 20.48 -23.31 3.26
CA VAL A 8 21.40 -23.12 4.39
C VAL A 8 21.30 -21.70 4.94
N GLU A 9 21.33 -20.68 4.09
CA GLU A 9 21.22 -19.28 4.52
C GLU A 9 19.84 -18.99 5.14
N LEU A 10 18.77 -19.53 4.55
CA LEU A 10 17.42 -19.41 5.11
C LEU A 10 17.35 -20.05 6.51
N ASN A 11 17.93 -21.24 6.70
CA ASN A 11 17.96 -21.91 7.99
C ASN A 11 18.72 -21.09 9.05
N HIS A 12 19.79 -20.39 8.67
CA HIS A 12 20.50 -19.48 9.58
C HIS A 12 19.64 -18.29 10.01
N ILE A 13 18.89 -17.71 9.07
CA ILE A 13 17.97 -16.60 9.36
C ILE A 13 16.82 -17.05 10.26
N VAL A 14 16.23 -18.22 10.00
CA VAL A 14 15.18 -18.79 10.85
C VAL A 14 15.74 -19.11 12.25
N LEU A 15 16.92 -19.70 12.34
CA LEU A 15 17.57 -19.94 13.64
C LEU A 15 17.80 -18.63 14.39
N ARG A 16 18.29 -17.58 13.70
CA ARG A 16 18.47 -16.25 14.31
C ARG A 16 17.15 -15.72 14.87
N TYR A 17 16.06 -15.86 14.12
CA TYR A 17 14.71 -15.48 14.55
C TYR A 17 14.22 -16.22 15.80
N LEU A 18 14.45 -17.52 15.86
CA LEU A 18 14.06 -18.32 17.02
C LEU A 18 14.84 -17.91 18.27
N LEU A 19 16.14 -17.65 18.13
CA LEU A 19 16.99 -17.18 19.23
C LEU A 19 16.58 -15.79 19.72
N GLU A 20 16.38 -14.83 18.81
CA GLU A 20 16.00 -13.45 19.19
C GLU A 20 14.58 -13.36 19.78
N SER A 21 13.69 -14.29 19.42
CA SER A 21 12.33 -14.37 19.97
C SER A 21 12.23 -15.20 21.27
N GLY A 22 13.33 -15.83 21.72
CA GLY A 22 13.34 -16.65 22.94
C GLY A 22 12.78 -18.08 22.78
N PHE A 23 12.59 -18.58 21.55
CA PHE A 23 12.15 -19.95 21.29
C PHE A 23 13.32 -20.96 21.41
N VAL A 24 13.93 -21.02 22.60
CA VAL A 24 15.20 -21.74 22.82
C VAL A 24 15.12 -23.24 22.47
N HIS A 25 14.03 -23.92 22.81
CA HIS A 25 13.86 -25.35 22.48
C HIS A 25 13.73 -25.60 20.98
N ALA A 26 13.00 -24.72 20.27
CA ALA A 26 12.85 -24.81 18.82
C ALA A 26 14.17 -24.50 18.11
N ALA A 27 14.89 -23.47 18.58
CA ALA A 27 16.23 -23.13 18.08
C ALA A 27 17.21 -24.29 18.26
N PHE A 28 17.19 -24.95 19.42
CA PHE A 28 18.02 -26.13 19.68
C PHE A 28 17.72 -27.26 18.69
N ASN A 29 16.46 -27.66 18.55
CA ASN A 29 16.06 -28.73 17.63
C ASN A 29 16.42 -28.39 16.18
N LEU A 30 16.08 -27.17 15.72
CA LEU A 30 16.40 -26.73 14.36
C LEU A 30 17.90 -26.73 14.11
N SER A 31 18.71 -26.25 15.06
CA SER A 31 20.17 -26.21 14.90
C SER A 31 20.78 -27.58 14.65
N TYR A 32 20.18 -28.63 15.24
CA TYR A 32 20.61 -30.01 15.10
C TYR A 32 20.04 -30.66 13.83
N GLU A 33 18.73 -30.54 13.59
CA GLU A 33 18.04 -31.10 12.43
C GLU A 33 18.55 -30.53 11.11
N ALA A 34 18.76 -29.21 11.06
CA ALA A 34 19.29 -28.52 9.88
C ALA A 34 20.83 -28.58 9.79
N ARG A 35 21.51 -29.25 10.73
CA ARG A 35 22.98 -29.41 10.79
C ARG A 35 23.74 -28.09 10.71
N ILE A 36 23.16 -27.02 11.27
CA ILE A 36 23.73 -25.66 11.23
C ILE A 36 25.07 -25.62 11.96
N ASN A 37 25.19 -26.38 13.06
CA ASN A 37 26.41 -26.55 13.85
C ASN A 37 27.60 -27.18 13.08
N LYS A 38 27.37 -27.79 11.91
CA LYS A 38 28.40 -28.38 11.03
C LYS A 38 28.69 -27.52 9.81
N SER A 39 27.92 -26.45 9.59
CA SER A 39 28.13 -25.55 8.47
C SER A 39 29.32 -24.64 8.78
N LEU A 40 30.22 -24.48 7.80
CA LEU A 40 31.47 -23.72 7.91
C LEU A 40 31.27 -22.19 8.01
N ILE A 41 30.02 -21.73 8.02
CA ILE A 41 29.69 -20.32 7.99
C ILE A 41 29.53 -19.88 9.45
N ASP A 42 30.35 -18.91 9.89
CA ASP A 42 30.06 -18.10 11.10
C ASP A 42 28.87 -17.14 10.81
N GLY A 43 27.81 -17.68 10.20
CA GLY A 43 26.77 -16.90 9.56
C GLY A 43 25.81 -16.30 10.57
N ILE A 44 25.61 -16.97 11.71
CA ILE A 44 24.66 -16.54 12.72
C ILE A 44 25.09 -15.22 13.36
N SER A 45 26.39 -15.02 13.61
CA SER A 45 26.93 -13.80 14.23
C SER A 45 26.88 -12.60 13.26
N MET A 46 27.03 -12.85 11.96
CA MET A 46 26.97 -11.84 10.90
C MET A 46 25.54 -11.39 10.56
N ILE A 47 24.53 -12.23 10.82
CA ILE A 47 23.12 -11.88 10.56
C ILE A 47 22.62 -10.89 11.64
N PRO A 48 22.21 -9.66 11.26
CA PRO A 48 21.65 -8.70 12.20
C PRO A 48 20.34 -9.19 12.84
N LEU A 49 19.99 -8.63 14.00
CA LEU A 49 18.68 -8.88 14.60
C LEU A 49 17.56 -8.37 13.69
N GLY A 50 16.43 -9.07 13.67
CA GLY A 50 15.26 -8.71 12.87
C GLY A 50 15.40 -8.93 11.37
N THR A 51 16.44 -9.67 10.92
CA THR A 51 16.66 -9.95 9.50
C THR A 51 15.47 -10.69 8.88
N LEU A 52 14.96 -11.74 9.54
CA LEU A 52 13.79 -12.48 9.02
C LEU A 52 12.57 -11.58 8.85
N PHE A 53 12.28 -10.77 9.87
CA PHE A 53 11.16 -9.83 9.85
C PHE A 53 11.31 -8.78 8.74
N THR A 54 12.51 -8.26 8.55
CA THR A 54 12.82 -7.27 7.51
C THR A 54 12.64 -7.85 6.11
N LEU A 55 13.13 -9.07 5.87
CA LEU A 55 12.97 -9.77 4.60
C LEU A 55 11.50 -10.06 4.32
N MET A 56 10.75 -10.56 5.31
CA MET A 56 9.31 -10.80 5.18
C MET A 56 8.56 -9.50 4.84
N ARG A 57 8.86 -8.40 5.54
CA ARG A 57 8.24 -7.10 5.27
C ARG A 57 8.54 -6.61 3.85
N ARG A 58 9.78 -6.75 3.39
CA ARG A 58 10.15 -6.39 2.01
C ARG A 58 9.49 -7.28 0.96
N GLY A 59 9.36 -8.58 1.24
CA GLY A 59 8.63 -9.52 0.38
C GLY A 59 7.16 -9.15 0.24
N LEU A 60 6.48 -8.84 1.35
CA LEU A 60 5.08 -8.38 1.33
C LEU A 60 4.91 -7.08 0.54
N LEU A 61 5.82 -6.11 0.74
CA LEU A 61 5.81 -4.86 -0.02
C LEU A 61 6.02 -5.09 -1.52
N SER A 62 6.86 -6.07 -1.90
CA SER A 62 7.07 -6.42 -3.31
C SER A 62 5.79 -6.95 -3.95
N ILE A 63 5.07 -7.84 -3.25
CA ILE A 63 3.78 -8.38 -3.72
C ILE A 63 2.75 -7.25 -3.81
N GLU A 64 2.71 -6.35 -2.83
CA GLU A 64 1.81 -5.21 -2.81
C GLU A 64 2.08 -4.23 -3.97
N MET A 65 3.34 -3.98 -4.28
CA MET A 65 3.75 -3.16 -5.42
C MET A 65 3.33 -3.82 -6.73
N GLU A 66 3.58 -5.12 -6.90
CA GLU A 66 3.18 -5.88 -8.08
C GLU A 66 1.65 -5.88 -8.30
N ALA A 67 0.88 -5.98 -7.22
CA ALA A 67 -0.58 -5.88 -7.28
C ALA A 67 -1.08 -4.47 -7.66
N ASN A 68 -0.29 -3.43 -7.39
CA ASN A 68 -0.63 -2.04 -7.71
C ASN A 68 -0.18 -1.62 -9.13
N LEU A 69 0.67 -2.40 -9.80
CA LEU A 69 1.04 -2.14 -11.19
C LEU A 69 -0.15 -2.38 -12.12
N THR A 70 -0.40 -1.41 -12.99
CA THR A 70 -1.34 -1.53 -14.12
C THR A 70 -0.64 -2.18 -15.31
N ASP A 71 -1.38 -2.95 -16.10
CA ASP A 71 -0.85 -3.57 -17.33
C ASP A 71 -0.71 -2.54 -18.47
N ASP A 72 -1.38 -1.38 -18.37
CA ASP A 72 -1.18 -0.23 -19.24
C ASP A 72 -0.10 0.69 -18.65
N ASP A 73 0.94 0.96 -19.43
CA ASP A 73 2.09 1.86 -19.17
C ASP A 73 1.67 3.34 -19.05
N SER A 74 0.37 3.61 -18.95
CA SER A 74 -0.21 4.94 -18.79
C SER A 74 -0.27 5.29 -17.31
N ASP A 75 0.57 6.24 -16.93
CA ASP A 75 0.56 7.00 -15.68
C ASP A 75 0.74 6.17 -14.41
N VAL A 76 2.02 6.07 -14.00
CA VAL A 76 2.50 5.62 -12.67
C VAL A 76 1.92 6.44 -11.50
N ASP A 77 1.07 7.44 -11.80
CA ASP A 77 0.40 8.32 -10.85
C ASP A 77 -1.03 7.82 -10.50
N GLU A 78 -1.36 6.57 -10.80
CA GLU A 78 -2.55 5.95 -10.23
C GLU A 78 -2.40 5.79 -8.71
N ASN A 79 -3.32 6.41 -7.96
CA ASN A 79 -3.41 6.33 -6.49
C ASN A 79 -3.08 4.92 -5.97
N TYR A 80 -1.92 4.81 -5.32
CA TYR A 80 -1.46 3.59 -4.66
C TYR A 80 -2.47 3.16 -3.58
N VAL A 81 -2.83 1.88 -3.59
CA VAL A 81 -3.74 1.29 -2.62
C VAL A 81 -2.93 0.44 -1.64
N LEU A 82 -2.99 0.82 -0.37
CA LEU A 82 -2.43 0.02 0.73
C LEU A 82 -3.31 -1.20 0.97
N LEU A 83 -2.73 -2.38 0.87
CA LEU A 83 -3.40 -3.66 1.09
C LEU A 83 -3.21 -4.09 2.54
N LYS A 84 -4.11 -4.94 3.03
CA LYS A 84 -3.99 -5.47 4.40
C LYS A 84 -2.92 -6.58 4.40
N PRO A 85 -2.07 -6.67 5.43
CA PRO A 85 -1.04 -7.71 5.51
C PRO A 85 -1.58 -9.13 5.37
N MET A 86 -2.76 -9.41 5.94
CA MET A 86 -3.40 -10.73 5.82
C MET A 86 -3.85 -11.03 4.39
N ASP A 87 -4.26 -10.02 3.62
CA ASP A 87 -4.61 -10.20 2.21
C ASP A 87 -3.37 -10.57 1.41
N LEU A 88 -2.24 -9.88 1.63
CA LEU A 88 -0.96 -10.15 0.96
C LEU A 88 -0.43 -11.58 1.22
N ILE A 89 -0.75 -12.17 2.37
CA ILE A 89 -0.33 -13.53 2.75
C ILE A 89 -1.28 -14.60 2.21
N THR A 90 -2.57 -14.30 2.10
CA THR A 90 -3.62 -15.32 1.89
C THR A 90 -4.21 -15.34 0.48
N LYS A 91 -4.06 -14.26 -0.28
CA LYS A 91 -4.67 -14.10 -1.60
C LYS A 91 -3.65 -14.22 -2.72
N LYS A 92 -4.12 -14.60 -3.90
CA LYS A 92 -3.31 -14.64 -5.13
C LYS A 92 -3.20 -13.24 -5.75
N LEU A 93 -2.18 -13.04 -6.59
CA LEU A 93 -1.95 -11.75 -7.25
C LEU A 93 -3.18 -11.23 -8.01
N ASP A 94 -3.90 -12.08 -8.73
CA ASP A 94 -5.11 -11.68 -9.46
C ASP A 94 -6.22 -11.15 -8.55
N GLU A 95 -6.39 -11.77 -7.37
CA GLU A 95 -7.35 -11.34 -6.36
C GLU A 95 -6.92 -10.01 -5.73
N LEU A 96 -5.62 -9.83 -5.49
CA LEU A 96 -5.06 -8.58 -5.00
C LEU A 96 -5.24 -7.44 -6.02
N LYS A 97 -4.96 -7.68 -7.30
CA LYS A 97 -5.22 -6.73 -8.40
C LYS A 97 -6.71 -6.35 -8.46
N ALA A 98 -7.62 -7.30 -8.26
CA ALA A 98 -9.06 -7.02 -8.21
C ALA A 98 -9.44 -6.13 -7.02
N ILE A 99 -8.84 -6.35 -5.85
CA ILE A 99 -9.03 -5.49 -4.66
C ILE A 99 -8.55 -4.07 -4.95
N VAL A 100 -7.32 -3.92 -5.47
CA VAL A 100 -6.76 -2.61 -5.84
C VAL A 100 -7.68 -1.88 -6.81
N LYS A 101 -8.15 -2.57 -7.87
CA LYS A 101 -9.06 -1.99 -8.87
C LYS A 101 -10.39 -1.52 -8.27
N ASN A 102 -10.96 -2.29 -7.33
CA ASN A 102 -12.21 -1.93 -6.67
C ASN A 102 -12.02 -0.73 -5.73
N GLU A 103 -10.91 -0.69 -4.98
CA GLU A 103 -10.57 0.43 -4.10
C GLU A 103 -10.32 1.72 -4.91
N ARG A 104 -9.59 1.64 -6.03
CA ARG A 104 -9.38 2.80 -6.93
C ARG A 104 -10.71 3.35 -7.46
N ARG A 105 -11.63 2.49 -7.89
CA ARG A 105 -12.99 2.90 -8.32
C ARG A 105 -13.78 3.54 -7.18
N SER A 106 -13.73 2.95 -5.99
CA SER A 106 -14.41 3.49 -4.80
C SER A 106 -13.91 4.90 -4.45
N ASN A 107 -12.59 5.09 -4.49
CA ASN A 107 -11.95 6.38 -4.21
C ASN A 107 -12.26 7.44 -5.28
N GLN A 108 -12.29 7.07 -6.56
CA GLN A 108 -12.70 7.98 -7.64
C GLN A 108 -14.13 8.49 -7.42
N VAL A 109 -15.08 7.57 -7.17
CA VAL A 109 -16.48 7.93 -6.92
C VAL A 109 -16.63 8.80 -5.65
N ALA A 110 -15.84 8.53 -4.61
CA ALA A 110 -15.83 9.34 -3.39
C ALA A 110 -15.30 10.77 -3.65
N GLY A 111 -14.23 10.90 -4.44
CA GLY A 111 -13.66 12.19 -4.83
C GLY A 111 -14.63 13.03 -5.67
N GLU A 112 -15.26 12.43 -6.69
CA GLU A 112 -16.26 13.12 -7.53
C GLU A 112 -17.45 13.64 -6.71
N ARG A 113 -17.91 12.87 -5.72
CA ARG A 113 -18.99 13.29 -4.81
C ARG A 113 -18.59 14.49 -3.96
N GLN A 114 -17.33 14.55 -3.51
CA GLN A 114 -16.83 15.69 -2.75
C GLN A 114 -16.74 16.95 -3.61
N VAL A 115 -16.17 16.84 -4.82
CA VAL A 115 -16.07 17.95 -5.77
C VAL A 115 -17.45 18.50 -6.12
N ASN A 116 -18.42 17.63 -6.41
CA ASN A 116 -19.78 18.08 -6.74
C ASN A 116 -20.47 18.78 -5.56
N ARG A 117 -20.29 18.27 -4.33
CA ARG A 117 -20.82 18.90 -3.11
C ARG A 117 -20.18 20.26 -2.83
N GLU A 118 -18.90 20.42 -3.14
CA GLU A 118 -18.19 21.69 -2.98
C GLU A 118 -18.60 22.69 -4.06
N ALA A 119 -18.76 22.25 -5.31
CA ALA A 119 -19.28 23.06 -6.40
C ALA A 119 -20.72 23.55 -6.13
N GLU A 120 -21.59 22.74 -5.54
CA GLU A 120 -22.94 23.16 -5.10
C GLU A 120 -22.92 24.25 -4.03
N ARG A 121 -21.93 24.23 -3.13
CA ARG A 121 -21.78 25.27 -2.09
C ARG A 121 -21.29 26.62 -2.64
N VAL A 122 -20.57 26.60 -3.76
CA VAL A 122 -20.00 27.80 -4.40
C VAL A 122 -20.94 28.40 -5.45
N ARG A 123 -22.06 27.73 -5.79
CA ARG A 123 -23.09 28.36 -6.65
C ARG A 123 -23.62 29.62 -5.95
N PRO A 124 -23.54 30.80 -6.57
CA PRO A 124 -24.16 31.99 -6.01
C PRO A 124 -25.66 31.71 -5.93
N THR A 125 -26.21 31.71 -4.72
CA THR A 125 -27.66 31.84 -4.53
C THR A 125 -28.09 33.10 -5.28
N GLY A 126 -29.10 32.94 -6.13
CA GLY A 126 -29.43 33.87 -7.19
C GLY A 126 -29.38 35.33 -6.75
N ILE A 127 -28.76 36.16 -7.59
CA ILE A 127 -29.09 37.57 -7.63
C ILE A 127 -30.58 37.59 -7.96
N ASP A 128 -31.40 37.84 -6.94
CA ASP A 128 -32.82 38.12 -7.10
C ASP A 128 -32.93 39.18 -8.19
N THR A 129 -33.50 38.82 -9.33
CA THR A 129 -33.94 39.81 -10.31
C THR A 129 -35.16 40.51 -9.74
N ALA A 130 -34.93 41.32 -8.70
CA ALA A 130 -35.86 42.33 -8.28
C ALA A 130 -36.03 43.28 -9.47
N THR A 131 -37.24 43.26 -10.00
CA THR A 131 -37.77 44.23 -10.96
C THR A 131 -37.32 45.63 -10.55
N SER A 132 -36.28 46.14 -11.21
CA SER A 132 -35.82 47.51 -11.02
C SER A 132 -36.84 48.40 -11.71
N ASP A 133 -37.81 48.86 -10.92
CA ASP A 133 -38.57 50.08 -11.19
C ASP A 133 -37.58 51.22 -11.41
N ARG A 134 -37.17 51.41 -12.67
CA ARG A 134 -36.39 52.59 -13.05
C ARG A 134 -37.35 53.79 -13.07
N PRO A 135 -37.10 54.85 -12.27
CA PRO A 135 -37.88 56.06 -12.41
C PRO A 135 -37.62 56.66 -13.80
N LYS A 136 -38.70 56.83 -14.57
CA LYS A 136 -38.67 57.56 -15.85
C LYS A 136 -38.44 59.04 -15.55
N TRP A 137 -37.20 59.51 -15.73
CA TRP A 137 -36.88 60.93 -15.68
C TRP A 137 -37.57 61.64 -16.85
N ASN A 138 -38.53 62.50 -16.52
CA ASN A 138 -39.25 63.31 -17.50
C ASN A 138 -38.50 64.64 -17.68
N TRP A 139 -37.78 64.78 -18.79
CA TRP A 139 -37.17 66.05 -19.16
C TRP A 139 -38.26 67.01 -19.66
N GLY A 140 -38.87 67.71 -18.72
CA GLY A 140 -39.80 68.79 -19.00
C GLY A 140 -39.14 69.88 -19.85
N LYS A 141 -39.78 70.20 -20.97
CA LYS A 141 -39.51 71.42 -21.73
C LYS A 141 -39.66 72.64 -20.82
N LYS A 142 -38.63 73.50 -20.79
CA LYS A 142 -38.74 74.95 -20.97
C LYS A 142 -37.35 75.56 -21.14
#